data_AF-A0A7X7JHR7-F1
#
_entry.id   AF-A0A7X7JHR7-F1
#
_cell.length_a   1.000
_cell.length_b   1.000
_cell.length_c   1.000
_cell.angle_alpha   90.00
_cell.angle_beta   90.00
_cell.angle_gamma   90.00
#
_symmetry.space_group_name_H-M   'P 1'
#
loop_
_entity.id
_entity.type
_entity.pdbx_description
1 polymer ?
#
loop_
_entity_poly.entity_id
_entity_poly.type
_entity_poly.pdbx_seq_one_letter_code
_entity_poly.pdbx_strand_id
1 'polypeptide(L)'
;MTEIETVTASTSAPAPTEAEAPTATETPTATQPPGQPTVETPAPPAGPVLGARCIGADAGKTAVDPSGVAIMCDDYQWRENVGQAPRHSWADEQTKWVQCIQTHTTEECREMLNP
;
A
#
# COMPACT_ATOMS: atom_id res chain seq x y z
N MET A 1 -37.34 31.39 -16.75
CA MET A 1 -37.33 30.26 -15.79
C MET A 1 -36.71 29.12 -16.54
N THR A 2 -35.43 28.86 -16.29
CA THR A 2 -34.64 27.87 -17.04
C THR A 2 -34.69 26.57 -16.25
N GLU A 3 -35.20 25.51 -16.86
CA GLU A 3 -35.31 24.19 -16.27
C GLU A 3 -33.92 23.59 -16.02
N ILE A 4 -33.70 23.10 -14.80
CA ILE A 4 -32.48 22.40 -14.39
C ILE A 4 -32.75 20.93 -14.65
N GLU A 5 -32.23 20.39 -15.76
CA GLU A 5 -32.18 18.94 -15.94
C GLU A 5 -31.21 18.37 -14.88
N THR A 6 -31.78 17.70 -13.89
CA THR A 6 -31.07 16.94 -12.87
C THR A 6 -30.34 15.78 -13.53
N VAL A 7 -29.02 15.93 -13.71
CA VAL A 7 -28.12 14.83 -14.07
C VAL A 7 -27.96 13.95 -12.83
N THR A 8 -28.68 12.85 -12.76
CA THR A 8 -28.45 11.78 -11.78
C THR A 8 -27.08 11.17 -12.04
N ALA A 9 -26.10 11.48 -11.19
CA ALA A 9 -24.84 10.77 -11.13
C ALA A 9 -25.09 9.34 -10.62
N SER A 10 -25.11 8.35 -11.52
CA SER A 10 -25.00 6.94 -11.14
C SER A 10 -23.57 6.69 -10.68
N THR A 11 -23.33 6.92 -9.38
CA THR A 11 -22.11 6.47 -8.71
C THR A 11 -22.24 4.98 -8.42
N SER A 12 -21.66 4.15 -9.28
CA SER A 12 -21.41 2.74 -8.95
C SER A 12 -20.16 2.68 -8.09
N ALA A 13 -20.33 2.86 -6.79
CA ALA A 13 -19.31 2.53 -5.80
C ALA A 13 -19.23 1.01 -5.65
N PRO A 14 -18.05 0.37 -5.73
CA PRO A 14 -17.91 -0.98 -5.20
C PRO A 14 -18.00 -0.91 -3.67
N ALA A 15 -18.84 -1.78 -3.10
CA ALA A 15 -19.00 -1.95 -1.66
C ALA A 15 -17.66 -2.30 -0.99
N PRO A 16 -17.44 -1.92 0.29
CA PRO A 16 -16.33 -2.46 1.05
C PRO A 16 -16.58 -3.96 1.23
N THR A 17 -15.70 -4.79 0.65
CA THR A 17 -15.61 -6.20 1.03
C THR A 17 -15.15 -6.23 2.48
N GLU A 18 -16.12 -6.48 3.34
CA GLU A 18 -15.94 -6.88 4.72
C GLU A 18 -14.91 -8.02 4.74
N ALA A 19 -13.83 -7.83 5.50
CA ALA A 19 -12.84 -8.87 5.71
C ALA A 19 -13.55 -10.06 6.36
N GLU A 20 -13.84 -11.09 5.57
CA GLU A 20 -14.25 -12.38 6.10
C GLU A 20 -13.18 -12.84 7.08
N ALA A 21 -13.60 -13.03 8.32
CA ALA A 21 -12.82 -13.68 9.36
C ALA A 21 -12.14 -14.93 8.78
N PRO A 22 -10.92 -15.29 9.22
CA PRO A 22 -10.33 -16.55 8.80
C PRO A 22 -11.29 -17.66 9.22
N THR A 23 -11.94 -18.28 8.23
CA THR A 23 -12.59 -19.57 8.37
C THR A 23 -11.64 -20.43 9.18
N ALA A 24 -12.09 -20.79 10.38
CA ALA A 24 -11.40 -21.76 11.21
C ALA A 24 -11.28 -23.02 10.37
N THR A 25 -10.09 -23.23 9.80
CA THR A 25 -9.69 -24.52 9.27
C THR A 25 -9.77 -25.46 10.45
N GLU A 26 -10.86 -26.21 10.53
CA GLU A 26 -10.97 -27.33 11.46
C GLU A 26 -9.77 -28.23 11.16
N THR A 27 -8.83 -28.21 12.10
CA THR A 27 -7.71 -29.11 12.10
C THR A 27 -8.31 -30.51 12.18
N PRO A 28 -8.10 -31.41 11.21
CA PRO A 28 -8.39 -32.81 11.46
C PRO A 28 -7.50 -33.22 12.64
N THR A 29 -8.10 -33.46 13.80
CA THR A 29 -7.44 -34.13 14.91
C THR A 29 -7.10 -35.52 14.42
N ALA A 30 -5.93 -35.65 13.83
CA ALA A 30 -5.29 -36.93 13.61
C ALA A 30 -4.91 -37.43 15.01
N THR A 31 -5.66 -38.39 15.54
CA THR A 31 -5.20 -39.20 16.66
C THR A 31 -3.95 -39.93 16.19
N GLN A 32 -2.79 -39.43 16.58
CA GLN A 32 -1.50 -40.03 16.26
C GLN A 32 -1.40 -41.37 16.99
N PRO A 33 -1.21 -42.51 16.29
CA PRO A 33 -1.02 -43.79 16.95
C PRO A 33 0.25 -43.75 17.82
N PRO A 34 0.23 -44.33 19.04
CA PRO A 34 1.37 -44.30 19.94
C PRO A 34 2.56 -45.02 19.31
N GLY A 35 3.66 -44.28 19.10
CA GLY A 35 4.93 -44.81 18.58
C GLY A 35 5.40 -44.22 17.24
N GLN A 36 4.69 -43.28 16.63
CA GLN A 36 5.22 -42.55 15.47
C GLN A 36 6.21 -41.46 15.91
N PRO A 37 7.39 -41.33 15.27
CA PRO A 37 8.28 -40.22 15.52
C PRO A 37 7.56 -38.92 15.16
N THR A 38 7.51 -37.97 16.10
CA THR A 38 7.06 -36.61 15.82
C THR A 38 7.95 -36.03 14.73
N VAL A 39 7.40 -35.90 13.52
CA VAL A 39 8.06 -35.14 12.46
C VAL A 39 7.91 -33.68 12.85
N GLU A 40 8.95 -33.11 13.44
CA GLU A 40 9.02 -31.66 13.66
C GLU A 40 8.92 -30.99 12.29
N THR A 41 7.80 -30.30 12.06
CA THR A 41 7.67 -29.46 10.88
C THR A 41 8.59 -28.26 11.10
N PRO A 42 9.59 -28.03 10.25
CA PRO A 42 10.45 -26.86 10.39
C PRO A 42 9.58 -25.60 10.34
N ALA A 43 9.85 -24.67 11.24
CA ALA A 43 9.19 -23.37 11.23
C ALA A 43 9.34 -22.72 9.84
N PRO A 44 8.30 -22.04 9.33
CA PRO A 44 8.43 -21.33 8.06
C PRO A 44 9.61 -20.36 8.16
N PRO A 45 10.38 -20.19 7.07
CA PRO A 45 11.50 -19.27 7.08
C PRO A 45 11.01 -17.89 7.52
N ALA A 46 11.79 -17.23 8.39
CA ALA A 46 11.54 -15.84 8.72
C ALA A 46 11.42 -15.06 7.41
N GLY A 47 10.35 -14.27 7.28
CA GLY A 47 10.09 -13.47 6.09
C GLY A 47 11.25 -12.51 5.78
N PRO A 48 11.20 -11.84 4.63
CA PRO A 48 12.23 -10.86 4.28
C PRO A 48 12.34 -9.75 5.33
N VAL A 49 13.55 -9.22 5.48
CA VAL A 49 13.85 -8.14 6.42
C VAL A 49 14.27 -6.89 5.65
N LEU A 50 13.96 -5.72 6.21
CA LEU A 50 14.39 -4.44 5.64
C LEU A 50 15.91 -4.43 5.42
N GLY A 51 16.33 -4.02 4.23
CA GLY A 51 17.74 -3.97 3.82
C GLY A 51 18.31 -5.29 3.28
N ALA A 52 17.61 -6.42 3.40
CA ALA A 52 18.09 -7.68 2.84
C ALA A 52 18.06 -7.66 1.31
N ARG A 53 18.94 -8.45 0.70
CA ARG A 53 18.95 -8.70 -0.75
C ARG A 53 17.72 -9.51 -1.14
N CYS A 54 17.11 -9.16 -2.27
CA CYS A 54 16.09 -9.97 -2.94
C CYS A 54 16.58 -10.40 -4.32
N ILE A 55 15.98 -11.48 -4.85
CA ILE A 55 16.27 -11.93 -6.22
C ILE A 55 15.40 -11.16 -7.21
N GLY A 56 15.83 -11.11 -8.48
CA GLY A 56 15.08 -10.37 -9.52
C GLY A 56 13.63 -10.83 -9.71
N ALA A 57 13.33 -12.09 -9.40
CA ALA A 57 11.96 -12.63 -9.45
C ALA A 57 11.03 -12.07 -8.35
N ASP A 58 11.60 -11.41 -7.34
CA ASP A 58 10.86 -10.78 -6.26
C ASP A 58 10.66 -9.27 -6.48
N ALA A 59 11.21 -8.69 -7.55
CA ALA A 59 11.05 -7.25 -7.83
C ALA A 59 9.57 -6.84 -7.84
N GLY A 60 9.22 -5.83 -7.04
CA GLY A 60 7.86 -5.34 -6.84
C GLY A 60 7.00 -6.17 -5.89
N LYS A 61 7.48 -7.31 -5.36
CA LYS A 61 6.75 -8.03 -4.29
C LYS A 61 6.76 -7.24 -3.00
N THR A 62 5.65 -7.29 -2.30
CA THR A 62 5.47 -6.69 -0.98
C THR A 62 5.47 -7.76 0.12
N ALA A 63 5.94 -7.39 1.30
CA ALA A 63 5.94 -8.22 2.50
C ALA A 63 5.87 -7.33 3.75
N VAL A 64 5.83 -7.95 4.92
CA VAL A 64 5.94 -7.26 6.22
C VAL A 64 7.16 -7.83 6.92
N ASP A 65 8.07 -6.95 7.35
CA ASP A 65 9.26 -7.35 8.08
C ASP A 65 8.90 -7.78 9.53
N PRO A 66 9.81 -8.43 10.27
CA PRO A 66 9.57 -8.83 11.66
C PRO A 66 9.22 -7.67 12.62
N SER A 67 9.61 -6.43 12.30
CA SER A 67 9.24 -5.23 13.07
C SER A 67 7.84 -4.69 12.75
N GLY A 68 7.16 -5.24 11.73
CA GLY A 68 5.83 -4.82 11.31
C GLY A 68 5.80 -3.76 10.20
N VAL A 69 6.95 -3.40 9.63
CA VAL A 69 7.07 -2.43 8.54
C VAL A 69 6.72 -3.09 7.21
N ALA A 70 5.86 -2.43 6.43
CA ALA A 70 5.60 -2.84 5.05
C ALA A 70 6.86 -2.62 4.21
N ILE A 71 7.30 -3.66 3.52
CA ILE A 71 8.50 -3.64 2.68
C ILE A 71 8.21 -4.09 1.26
N MET A 72 9.00 -3.64 0.30
CA MET A 72 8.94 -4.01 -1.09
C MET A 72 10.35 -4.28 -1.63
N CYS A 73 10.50 -5.32 -2.44
CA CYS A 73 11.75 -5.57 -3.15
C CYS A 73 11.87 -4.57 -4.31
N ASP A 74 12.80 -3.63 -4.18
CA ASP A 74 13.13 -2.60 -5.16
C ASP A 74 14.66 -2.55 -5.31
N ASP A 75 15.16 -2.42 -6.54
CA ASP A 75 16.61 -2.36 -6.79
C ASP A 75 17.40 -3.53 -6.14
N TYR A 76 16.82 -4.74 -6.20
CA TYR A 76 17.36 -5.98 -5.60
C TYR A 76 17.58 -5.92 -4.08
N GLN A 77 16.86 -5.02 -3.39
CA GLN A 77 16.87 -4.91 -1.94
C GLN A 77 15.45 -4.74 -1.39
N TRP A 78 15.16 -5.35 -0.26
CA TRP A 78 13.95 -5.05 0.50
C TRP A 78 14.06 -3.65 1.09
N ARG A 79 13.17 -2.74 0.67
CA ARG A 79 13.09 -1.35 1.13
C ARG A 79 11.73 -1.10 1.74
N GLU A 80 11.61 -0.04 2.53
CA GLU A 80 10.33 0.37 3.10
C GLU A 80 9.35 0.71 1.96
N ASN A 81 8.16 0.13 2.03
CA ASN A 81 7.10 0.40 1.08
C ASN A 81 6.33 1.63 1.54
N VAL A 82 6.80 2.81 1.13
CA VAL A 82 6.14 4.09 1.39
C VAL A 82 4.96 4.37 0.43
N GLY A 83 4.61 3.39 -0.41
CA GLY A 83 3.58 3.53 -1.44
C GLY A 83 4.04 4.34 -2.65
N GLN A 84 3.08 4.61 -3.53
CA GLN A 84 3.29 5.47 -4.69
C GLN A 84 2.85 6.90 -4.34
N ALA A 85 3.69 7.88 -4.64
CA ALA A 85 3.30 9.28 -4.63
C ALA A 85 2.83 9.66 -6.04
N PRO A 86 1.51 9.84 -6.29
CA PRO A 86 1.04 10.28 -7.59
C PRO A 86 1.65 11.65 -7.90
N ARG A 87 2.26 11.79 -9.08
CA ARG A 87 2.86 13.04 -9.56
C ARG A 87 2.32 13.40 -10.92
N HIS A 88 1.92 14.65 -11.07
CA HIS A 88 1.45 15.21 -12.33
C HIS A 88 1.68 16.71 -12.32
N SER A 89 2.36 17.24 -13.34
CA SER A 89 2.79 18.65 -13.39
C SER A 89 1.67 19.62 -13.03
N TRP A 90 0.52 19.51 -13.70
CA TRP A 90 -0.64 20.36 -13.42
C TRP A 90 -1.09 20.29 -11.95
N ALA A 91 -1.27 19.10 -11.36
CA ALA A 91 -1.74 18.96 -9.98
C ALA A 91 -0.67 19.42 -8.96
N ASP A 92 0.59 19.15 -9.25
CA ASP A 92 1.72 19.57 -8.44
C ASP A 92 1.87 21.10 -8.46
N GLU A 93 1.64 21.74 -9.61
CA GLU A 93 1.63 23.21 -9.76
C GLU A 93 0.46 23.85 -9.03
N GLN A 94 -0.75 23.28 -9.10
CA GLN A 94 -1.88 23.75 -8.30
C GLN A 94 -1.58 23.69 -6.80
N THR A 95 -0.97 22.58 -6.35
CA THR A 95 -0.59 22.40 -4.95
C THR A 95 0.43 23.45 -4.50
N LYS A 96 1.49 23.68 -5.31
CA LYS A 96 2.50 24.71 -5.04
C LYS A 96 1.88 26.10 -4.96
N TRP A 97 0.98 26.43 -5.89
CA TRP A 97 0.28 27.71 -5.88
C TRP A 97 -0.54 27.91 -4.60
N VAL A 98 -1.38 26.92 -4.25
CA VAL A 98 -2.22 26.96 -3.04
C VAL A 98 -1.38 27.06 -1.76
N GLN A 99 -0.26 26.33 -1.68
CA GLN A 99 0.65 26.42 -0.53
C GLN A 99 1.33 27.79 -0.45
N CYS A 100 1.70 28.39 -1.59
CA CYS A 100 2.35 29.69 -1.60
C CYS A 100 1.42 30.80 -1.11
N ILE A 101 0.19 30.87 -1.61
CA ILE A 101 -0.76 31.94 -1.24
C ILE A 101 -1.27 31.82 0.21
N GLN A 102 -0.95 30.73 0.92
CA GLN A 102 -1.20 30.61 2.35
C GLN A 102 -0.22 31.42 3.19
N THR A 103 1.00 31.67 2.69
CA THR A 103 2.06 32.36 3.42
C THR A 103 2.56 33.64 2.74
N HIS A 104 2.19 33.88 1.48
CA HIS A 104 2.62 35.01 0.66
C HIS A 104 1.43 35.66 -0.07
N THR A 105 1.67 36.83 -0.64
CA THR A 105 0.72 37.48 -1.55
C THR A 105 0.68 36.80 -2.91
N THR A 106 -0.37 37.09 -3.68
CA THR A 106 -0.55 36.52 -5.03
C THR A 106 0.58 36.97 -5.97
N GLU A 107 0.99 38.23 -5.88
CA GLU A 107 2.07 38.83 -6.68
C GLU A 107 3.41 38.17 -6.37
N GLU A 108 3.77 38.03 -5.08
CA GLU A 108 4.99 37.34 -4.66
C GLU A 108 5.00 35.88 -5.14
N CYS A 109 3.86 35.17 -5.04
CA CYS A 109 3.76 33.79 -5.53
C CYS A 109 3.92 33.68 -7.04
N ARG A 110 3.42 34.66 -7.80
CA ARG A 110 3.57 34.69 -9.25
C ARG A 110 5.04 34.85 -9.64
N GLU A 111 5.78 35.73 -8.97
CA GLU A 111 7.22 35.92 -9.19
C GLU A 111 8.04 34.70 -8.76
N MET A 112 7.70 34.04 -7.65
CA MET A 112 8.44 32.88 -7.15
C MET A 112 8.20 31.59 -7.94
N LEU A 113 6.96 31.35 -8.38
CA LEU A 113 6.58 30.09 -9.04
C LEU A 113 6.64 30.16 -10.57
N ASN A 114 6.57 31.37 -11.15
CA ASN A 114 6.74 31.62 -12.58
C ASN A 114 7.80 32.72 -12.82
N PRO A 115 9.09 32.44 -12.51
CA PRO A 115 10.18 33.41 -12.68
C PRO A 115 10.48 33.73 -14.14
#